data_AF-A0A7X9AI97-F1
#
_entry.id   AF-A0A7X9AI97-F1
#
_cell.length_a   1.000
_cell.length_b   1.000
_cell.length_c   1.000
_cell.angle_alpha   90.00
_cell.angle_beta   90.00
_cell.angle_gamma   90.00
#
_symmetry.space_group_name_H-M   'P 1'
#
loop_
_entity.id
_entity.type
_entity.pdbx_description
1 polymer ?
#
loop_
_entity_poly.entity_id
_entity_poly.type
_entity_poly.pdbx_seq_one_letter_code
_entity_poly.pdbx_strand_id
1 'polypeptide(L)' 'MSTLEGLKEIENWEELFDMTNEYLTFLVEQHRVTHDMIIKTTYDIIRNAGYSYTYDDIEREYYNGF' A
#
# COMPACT_ATOMS: atom_id res chain seq x y z
N MET A 1 30.25 -8.35 -1.98
CA MET A 1 29.07 -7.60 -2.45
C MET A 1 27.92 -8.58 -2.46
N SER A 2 27.03 -8.55 -1.47
CA SER A 2 25.78 -9.32 -1.55
C SER A 2 24.88 -8.59 -2.51
N THR A 3 24.66 -9.19 -3.68
CA THR A 3 23.59 -8.84 -4.59
C THR A 3 22.27 -8.83 -3.81
N LEU A 4 21.56 -7.70 -3.81
CA LEU A 4 20.18 -7.57 -3.32
C LEU A 4 19.25 -8.36 -4.26
N GLU A 5 19.38 -9.69 -4.28
CA GLU A 5 18.41 -10.57 -4.91
C GLU A 5 17.17 -10.59 -4.00
N GLY A 6 16.11 -9.87 -4.36
CA GLY A 6 14.79 -10.06 -3.74
C GLY A 6 13.98 -8.83 -3.37
N LEU A 7 14.41 -7.61 -3.72
CA LEU A 7 13.50 -6.46 -3.66
C LEU A 7 12.49 -6.59 -4.79
N LYS A 8 11.31 -7.12 -4.48
CA LYS A 8 10.15 -6.96 -5.35
C LYS A 8 9.81 -5.47 -5.35
N GLU A 9 9.97 -4.82 -6.50
CA GLU A 9 9.59 -3.42 -6.66
C GLU A 9 8.12 -3.34 -7.09
N ILE A 10 7.40 -2.36 -6.56
CA ILE A 10 6.04 -2.01 -7.00
C ILE A 10 6.18 -0.83 -7.94
N GLU A 11 5.80 -1.02 -9.19
CA GLU A 11 5.85 0.03 -10.23
C GLU A 11 4.52 0.80 -10.32
N ASN A 12 3.40 0.17 -9.95
CA ASN A 12 2.07 0.77 -10.07
C ASN A 12 1.41 1.02 -8.71
N TRP A 13 1.96 1.99 -7.96
CA TRP A 13 1.45 2.36 -6.64
C TRP A 13 0.03 2.95 -6.68
N GLU A 14 -0.29 3.74 -7.71
CA GLU A 14 -1.60 4.37 -7.89
C GLU A 14 -2.71 3.31 -7.95
N GLU A 15 -2.58 2.31 -8.82
CA GLU A 15 -3.55 1.21 -8.94
C GLU A 15 -3.68 0.42 -7.64
N LEU A 16 -2.57 0.17 -6.93
CA LEU A 16 -2.61 -0.54 -5.65
C LEU A 16 -3.39 0.24 -4.58
N PHE A 17 -3.20 1.56 -4.51
CA PHE A 17 -3.93 2.41 -3.57
C PHE A 17 -5.41 2.54 -3.94
N ASP A 18 -5.73 2.65 -5.23
CA ASP A 18 -7.11 2.69 -5.72
C ASP A 18 -7.86 1.40 -5.40
N MET A 19 -7.26 0.24 -5.70
CA MET A 19 -7.82 -1.05 -5.34
C MET A 19 -8.01 -1.20 -3.82
N THR A 20 -7.05 -0.69 -3.02
CA THR A 20 -7.18 -0.72 -1.55
C THR A 20 -8.33 0.16 -1.09
N ASN A 21 -8.50 1.35 -1.68
CA ASN A 21 -9.59 2.25 -1.36
C ASN A 21 -10.95 1.67 -1.77
N GLU A 22 -11.07 1.05 -2.94
CA GLU A 22 -12.28 0.36 -3.39
C GLU A 22 -12.64 -0.81 -2.47
N TYR A 23 -11.65 -1.63 -2.10
CA TYR A 23 -11.83 -2.73 -1.16
C TYR A 23 -12.33 -2.25 0.20
N LEU A 24 -11.71 -1.21 0.75
CA LEU A 24 -12.14 -0.63 2.03
C LEU A 24 -13.52 0.02 1.92
N THR A 25 -13.82 0.70 0.82
CA THR A 25 -15.14 1.30 0.58
C THR A 25 -16.24 0.24 0.55
N PHE A 26 -15.96 -0.91 -0.09
CA PHE A 26 -16.86 -2.06 -0.08
C PHE A 26 -17.05 -2.65 1.32
N LEU A 27 -16.00 -2.80 2.11
CA LEU A 27 -16.12 -3.39 3.45
C LEU A 27 -16.84 -2.49 4.45
N VAL A 28 -16.63 -1.19 4.32
CA VAL A 28 -16.98 -0.25 5.38
C VAL A 28 -18.40 0.29 5.21
N GLU A 29 -19.03 0.08 4.04
CA GLU A 29 -20.43 0.35 3.55
C GLU A 29 -21.12 1.67 3.97
N GLN A 30 -20.78 2.28 5.11
CA GLN A 30 -21.34 3.49 5.71
C GLN A 30 -20.33 4.40 6.43
N HIS A 31 -19.07 3.99 6.66
CA HIS A 31 -18.03 4.90 7.19
C HIS A 31 -17.07 5.40 6.11
N ARG A 32 -16.62 6.65 6.27
CA ARG A 32 -15.63 7.28 5.39
C ARG A 32 -14.29 6.55 5.52
N VAL A 33 -13.78 6.04 4.40
CA VAL A 33 -12.41 5.53 4.30
C VAL A 33 -11.45 6.69 4.55
N THR A 34 -10.52 6.51 5.48
CA THR A 34 -9.48 7.49 5.78
C THR A 34 -8.17 7.12 5.10
N HIS A 35 -7.32 8.12 4.83
CA HIS A 35 -5.99 7.88 4.25
C HIS A 35 -5.16 6.91 5.09
N ASP A 36 -5.20 7.03 6.42
CA ASP A 36 -4.51 6.11 7.35
C ASP A 36 -4.98 4.66 7.19
N MET A 37 -6.28 4.43 6.95
CA MET A 37 -6.80 3.08 6.68
C MET A 37 -6.26 2.53 5.36
N ILE A 38 -6.18 3.35 4.32
CA ILE A 38 -5.61 2.95 3.03
C ILE A 38 -4.14 2.57 3.20
N ILE A 39 -3.32 3.46 3.77
CA ILE A 39 -1.88 3.24 3.97
C ILE A 39 -1.62 1.98 4.80
N LYS A 40 -2.33 1.80 5.93
CA LYS A 40 -2.20 0.61 6.79
C LYS A 40 -2.61 -0.67 6.06
N THR A 41 -3.71 -0.63 5.33
CA THR A 41 -4.21 -1.82 4.62
C THR A 41 -3.26 -2.18 3.47
N THR A 42 -2.76 -1.20 2.72
CA THR A 42 -1.74 -1.42 1.69
C THR A 42 -0.46 -1.98 2.29
N TYR A 43 -0.01 -1.48 3.45
CA TYR A 43 1.12 -2.04 4.20
C TYR A 43 0.94 -3.52 4.52
N ASP A 44 -0.21 -3.88 5.06
CA ASP A 44 -0.51 -5.27 5.40
C ASP A 44 -0.56 -6.17 4.17
N ILE A 45 -1.15 -5.70 3.06
CA ILE A 45 -1.21 -6.43 1.78
C ILE A 45 0.20 -6.73 1.27
N ILE A 46 1.06 -5.72 1.15
CA ILE A 46 2.38 -5.90 0.54
C ILE A 46 3.32 -6.67 1.46
N ARG A 47 3.23 -6.47 2.78
CA ARG A 47 3.98 -7.26 3.75
C ARG A 47 3.59 -8.74 3.68
N ASN A 48 2.30 -9.05 3.57
CA ASN A 48 1.82 -10.43 3.39
C ASN A 48 2.26 -11.04 2.05
N ALA A 49 2.39 -10.23 0.99
CA ALA A 49 2.91 -10.66 -0.30
C ALA A 49 4.45 -10.81 -0.36
N GLY A 50 5.13 -10.56 0.76
CA GLY A 50 6.58 -10.73 0.93
C GLY A 50 7.41 -9.56 0.41
N TYR A 51 6.82 -8.38 0.25
CA TYR A 51 7.54 -7.16 -0.07
C TYR A 51 8.24 -6.59 1.17
N SER A 52 9.37 -5.92 0.96
CA SER A 52 10.23 -5.41 2.04
C SER A 52 10.11 -3.89 2.25
N TYR A 53 8.92 -3.34 2.03
CA TYR A 53 8.65 -1.91 2.26
C TYR A 53 8.29 -1.66 3.73
N THR A 54 8.74 -0.51 4.25
CA THR A 54 8.32 -0.02 5.56
C THR A 54 7.00 0.73 5.46
N TYR A 55 6.37 1.01 6.60
CA TYR A 55 5.17 1.85 6.63
C TYR A 55 5.46 3.25 6.07
N ASP A 56 6.58 3.86 6.49
CA ASP A 56 7.03 5.18 6.04
C ASP A 56 7.28 5.22 4.51
N ASP A 57 7.77 4.12 3.93
CA ASP A 57 7.93 4.03 2.48
C ASP A 57 6.59 4.13 1.75
N ILE A 58 5.57 3.41 2.24
CA ILE A 58 4.23 3.42 1.63
C ILE A 58 3.53 4.75 1.86
N GLU A 59 3.64 5.31 3.06
CA GLU A 59 3.09 6.64 3.36
C GLU A 59 3.67 7.69 2.39
N ARG A 60 4.98 7.63 2.14
CA ARG A 60 5.63 8.51 1.17
C ARG A 60 5.11 8.29 -0.25
N GLU A 61 4.98 7.05 -0.71
CA GLU A 61 4.44 6.77 -2.05
C GLU A 61 2.98 7.23 -2.17
N TYR A 62 2.18 7.08 -1.11
CA TYR A 62 0.78 7.52 -1.06
C TYR A 62 0.65 9.03 -1.24
N TYR A 63 1.47 9.81 -0.53
CA TYR A 63 1.46 11.28 -0.63
C TYR A 63 2.25 11.84 -1.82
N ASN A 64 3.11 11.05 -2.46
CA ASN A 64 3.78 11.44 -3.71
C ASN A 64 2.84 11.38 -4.91
N GLY A 65 1.81 10.52 -4.87
CA GLY A 65 0.80 10.39 -5.92
C GLY A 65 -0.41 11.32 -5.77
N PHE A 66 -0.51 12.08 -4.68
CA PHE A 66 -1.63 12.96 -4.33
C PHE A 66 -1.28 14.45 -4.44
#